data_AF-A0A1Y2T4N6-F1
#
_entry.id   AF-A0A1Y2T4N6-F1
#
_cell.length_a   1.000
_cell.length_b   1.000
_cell.length_c   1.000
_cell.angle_alpha   90.00
_cell.angle_beta   90.00
_cell.angle_gamma   90.00
#
_symmetry.space_group_name_H-M   'P 1'
#
loop_
_entity.id
_entity.type
_entity.pdbx_description
1 polymer ?
#
loop_
_entity_poly.entity_id
_entity_poly.type
_entity_poly.pdbx_seq_one_letter_code
_entity_poly.pdbx_strand_id
1 'polypeptide(L)'
;VLDDLDLACEEVAHLQRAGGRALVEVTCHGMGRRPELLREVARRTGLQVVAATGFYQQAYHPPYVAERSAEELAELLMRDIQEGMDGTDVKPGILAEIGTSKGEIRPDEAKVFRAVALVHKWTGLPISTHCTLGTMGLEQLDLLESLGVDPARVVIGHQDLTDDLETHVALARRGATVAYDTAGKESYMPDAVRVRLITGMLERGLADRVVLSM
;
A
#
# COMPACT_ATOMS: atom_id res chain seq x y z
N VAL A 1 -0.35 -16.59 6.94
CA VAL A 1 -1.71 -16.03 6.82
C VAL A 1 -2.17 -15.72 8.24
N LEU A 2 -2.69 -14.53 8.50
CA LEU A 2 -3.42 -14.24 9.74
C LEU A 2 -4.85 -14.72 9.53
N ASP A 3 -5.30 -15.69 10.33
CA ASP A 3 -6.53 -16.44 10.11
C ASP A 3 -7.45 -16.54 11.34
N ASP A 4 -7.05 -15.97 12.48
CA ASP A 4 -7.86 -15.87 13.68
C ASP A 4 -8.57 -14.50 13.76
N LEU A 5 -9.89 -14.51 13.51
CA LEU A 5 -10.71 -13.31 13.54
C LEU A 5 -10.86 -12.72 14.95
N ASP A 6 -10.93 -13.56 15.99
CA ASP A 6 -11.11 -13.09 17.37
C ASP A 6 -9.85 -12.36 17.82
N LEU A 7 -8.68 -12.96 17.58
CA LEU A 7 -7.39 -12.33 17.86
C LEU A 7 -7.22 -11.04 17.04
N ALA A 8 -7.58 -11.04 15.75
CA ALA A 8 -7.53 -9.82 14.93
C ALA A 8 -8.41 -8.70 15.50
N CYS A 9 -9.62 -9.01 15.98
CA CYS A 9 -10.49 -8.02 16.62
C CYS A 9 -9.90 -7.50 17.94
N GLU A 10 -9.28 -8.37 18.74
CA GLU A 10 -8.62 -7.98 19.99
C GLU A 10 -7.47 -7.01 19.72
N GLU A 11 -6.59 -7.34 18.77
CA GLU A 11 -5.46 -6.48 18.36
C GLU A 11 -5.93 -5.13 17.79
N VAL A 12 -6.94 -5.13 16.92
CA VAL A 12 -7.50 -3.88 16.39
C VAL A 12 -8.20 -3.06 17.49
N ALA A 13 -8.75 -3.68 18.52
CA ALA A 13 -9.28 -2.96 19.68
C ALA A 13 -8.18 -2.28 20.52
N HIS A 14 -6.93 -2.75 20.47
CA HIS A 14 -5.81 -1.98 21.04
C HIS A 14 -5.60 -0.65 20.30
N LEU A 15 -5.66 -0.65 18.97
CA LEU A 15 -5.60 0.57 18.16
C LEU A 15 -6.73 1.54 18.53
N GLN A 16 -7.97 1.03 18.69
CA GLN A 16 -9.10 1.85 19.14
C GLN A 16 -8.84 2.52 20.49
N ARG A 17 -8.40 1.74 21.49
CA ARG A 17 -8.14 2.21 22.85
C ARG A 17 -7.01 3.24 22.89
N ALA A 18 -6.05 3.14 21.98
CA ALA A 18 -5.00 4.13 21.80
C ALA A 18 -5.48 5.43 21.09
N GLY A 19 -6.76 5.51 20.70
CA GLY A 19 -7.35 6.67 20.03
C GLY A 19 -7.37 6.58 18.50
N GLY A 20 -6.93 5.46 17.93
CA GLY A 20 -7.05 5.16 16.51
C GLY A 20 -8.51 5.07 16.07
N ARG A 21 -8.79 5.56 14.87
CA ARG A 21 -10.17 5.66 14.33
C ARG A 21 -10.36 4.89 13.04
N ALA A 22 -9.29 4.66 12.31
CA ALA A 22 -9.32 3.95 11.06
C ALA A 22 -8.11 3.03 10.92
N LEU A 23 -8.31 1.95 10.16
CA LEU A 23 -7.29 1.00 9.74
C LEU A 23 -7.35 0.89 8.21
N VAL A 24 -6.21 1.02 7.55
CA VAL A 24 -6.07 0.72 6.12
C VAL A 24 -5.47 -0.66 6.00
N GLU A 25 -6.23 -1.60 5.43
CA GLU A 25 -5.83 -2.99 5.25
C GLU A 25 -5.49 -3.21 3.77
N VAL A 26 -4.22 -3.55 3.49
CA VAL A 26 -3.64 -3.51 2.15
C VAL A 26 -3.51 -4.88 1.47
N THR A 27 -4.03 -5.94 2.11
CA THR A 27 -4.07 -7.28 1.51
C THR A 27 -4.88 -7.26 0.21
N CYS A 28 -4.25 -7.65 -0.90
CA CYS A 28 -4.82 -7.55 -2.24
C CYS A 28 -4.93 -8.91 -2.95
N HIS A 29 -5.17 -8.91 -4.27
CA HIS A 29 -5.26 -10.14 -5.06
C HIS A 29 -3.97 -10.96 -4.93
N GLY A 30 -4.12 -12.26 -4.65
CA GLY A 30 -3.01 -13.19 -4.44
C GLY A 30 -2.47 -13.26 -3.01
N MET A 31 -2.83 -12.31 -2.14
CA MET A 31 -2.38 -12.29 -0.73
C MET A 31 -3.38 -12.92 0.26
N GLY A 32 -4.58 -13.31 -0.22
CA GLY A 32 -5.62 -13.93 0.60
C GLY A 32 -6.54 -12.94 1.31
N ARG A 33 -6.88 -11.83 0.65
CA ARG A 33 -7.84 -10.84 1.15
C ARG A 33 -9.19 -11.48 1.48
N ARG A 34 -9.85 -10.98 2.53
CA ARG A 34 -11.11 -11.51 3.08
C ARG A 34 -12.06 -10.37 3.48
N PRO A 35 -12.71 -9.70 2.51
CA PRO A 35 -13.53 -8.50 2.75
C PRO A 35 -14.64 -8.71 3.78
N GLU A 36 -15.24 -9.90 3.82
CA GLU A 36 -16.23 -10.31 4.81
C GLU A 36 -15.69 -10.27 6.24
N LEU A 37 -14.43 -10.67 6.45
CA LEU A 37 -13.79 -10.60 7.76
C LEU A 37 -13.44 -9.16 8.13
N LEU A 38 -12.99 -8.35 7.16
CA LEU A 38 -12.74 -6.92 7.40
C LEU A 38 -13.99 -6.17 7.85
N ARG A 39 -15.15 -6.51 7.26
CA ARG A 39 -16.45 -5.99 7.70
C ARG A 39 -16.77 -6.38 9.13
N GLU A 40 -16.49 -7.63 9.51
CA GLU A 40 -16.74 -8.11 10.86
C GLU A 40 -15.81 -7.46 11.88
N VAL A 41 -14.54 -7.25 11.55
CA VAL A 41 -13.60 -6.45 12.36
C VAL A 41 -14.12 -5.03 12.55
N ALA A 42 -14.55 -4.35 11.48
CA ALA A 42 -15.11 -3.00 11.57
C ALA A 42 -16.36 -2.97 12.48
N ARG A 43 -17.25 -3.96 12.35
CA ARG A 43 -18.48 -4.07 13.16
C ARG A 43 -18.19 -4.30 14.65
N ARG A 44 -17.26 -5.21 14.97
CA ARG A 44 -16.94 -5.59 16.35
C ARG A 44 -16.14 -4.54 17.09
N THR A 45 -15.21 -3.88 16.39
CA THR A 45 -14.31 -2.88 16.99
C THR A 45 -14.88 -1.47 16.91
N GLY A 46 -15.79 -1.20 15.96
CA GLY A 46 -16.28 0.16 15.68
C GLY A 46 -15.25 1.06 14.98
N LEU A 47 -14.11 0.52 14.53
CA LEU A 47 -13.17 1.25 13.67
C LEU A 47 -13.66 1.32 12.23
N GLN A 48 -13.30 2.40 11.55
CA GLN A 48 -13.39 2.46 10.10
C GLN A 48 -12.30 1.59 9.48
N VAL A 49 -12.66 0.55 8.74
CA VAL A 49 -11.69 -0.28 8.01
C VAL A 49 -11.78 0.06 6.52
N VAL A 50 -10.65 0.47 5.94
CA VAL A 50 -10.49 0.73 4.50
C VAL A 50 -9.78 -0.45 3.88
N ALA A 51 -10.49 -1.22 3.06
CA ALA A 51 -9.91 -2.33 2.32
C ALA A 51 -9.22 -1.85 1.03
N ALA A 52 -8.27 -2.63 0.54
CA ALA A 52 -7.56 -2.38 -0.70
C ALA A 52 -7.99 -3.31 -1.85
N THR A 53 -7.75 -2.84 -3.08
CA THR A 53 -7.63 -3.71 -4.24
C THR A 53 -6.34 -3.39 -4.99
N GLY A 54 -5.78 -4.38 -5.70
CA GLY A 54 -4.49 -4.26 -6.34
C GLY A 54 -3.85 -5.62 -6.56
N PHE A 55 -2.58 -5.61 -6.95
CA PHE A 55 -1.78 -6.81 -7.12
C PHE A 55 -0.39 -6.55 -6.52
N TYR A 56 0.12 -7.54 -5.78
CA TYR A 56 1.38 -7.44 -5.07
C TYR A 56 2.61 -7.53 -6.00
N GLN A 57 3.76 -7.99 -5.52
CA GLN A 57 4.92 -8.30 -6.37
C GLN A 57 4.74 -9.63 -7.13
N GLN A 58 5.52 -9.83 -8.21
CA GLN A 58 5.30 -10.93 -9.18
C GLN A 58 5.20 -12.32 -8.53
N ALA A 59 5.98 -12.60 -7.49
CA ALA A 59 6.01 -13.89 -6.82
C ALA A 59 4.66 -14.33 -6.21
N TYR A 60 3.74 -13.40 -5.98
CA TYR A 60 2.43 -13.63 -5.38
C TYR A 60 1.27 -13.37 -6.35
N HIS A 61 1.57 -13.03 -7.60
CA HIS A 61 0.55 -12.81 -8.60
C HIS A 61 -0.24 -14.09 -8.85
N PRO A 62 -1.59 -14.03 -8.83
CA PRO A 62 -2.39 -15.12 -9.36
C PRO A 62 -2.00 -15.43 -10.82
N PRO A 63 -2.07 -16.68 -11.29
CA PRO A 63 -1.59 -17.06 -12.63
C PRO A 63 -2.17 -16.23 -13.78
N TYR A 64 -3.44 -15.81 -13.65
CA TYR A 64 -4.12 -14.99 -14.66
C TYR A 64 -3.48 -13.62 -14.89
N VAL A 65 -2.66 -13.12 -13.95
CA VAL A 65 -2.02 -11.81 -14.10
C VAL A 65 -1.01 -11.85 -15.23
N ALA A 66 -0.32 -12.97 -15.44
CA ALA A 66 0.61 -13.13 -16.56
C ALA A 66 -0.13 -13.12 -17.91
N GLU A 67 -1.31 -13.71 -17.97
CA GLU A 67 -2.10 -13.90 -19.19
C GLU A 67 -2.89 -12.64 -19.60
N ARG A 68 -3.21 -11.76 -18.66
CA ARG A 68 -4.04 -10.58 -18.89
C ARG A 68 -3.25 -9.34 -19.27
N SER A 69 -3.87 -8.47 -20.08
CA SER A 69 -3.37 -7.12 -20.37
C SER A 69 -3.55 -6.18 -19.18
N ALA A 70 -2.92 -4.99 -19.23
CA ALA A 70 -3.11 -3.98 -18.20
C ALA A 70 -4.58 -3.50 -18.12
N GLU A 71 -5.27 -3.43 -19.26
CA GLU A 71 -6.67 -3.03 -19.36
C GLU A 71 -7.59 -4.09 -18.74
N GLU A 72 -7.37 -5.38 -19.01
CA GLU A 72 -8.13 -6.47 -18.40
C GLU A 72 -7.91 -6.55 -16.88
N LEU A 73 -6.70 -6.24 -16.41
CA LEU A 73 -6.42 -6.09 -14.99
C LEU A 73 -7.13 -4.88 -14.39
N ALA A 74 -7.15 -3.74 -15.09
CA ALA A 74 -7.88 -2.55 -14.66
C ALA A 74 -9.39 -2.82 -14.56
N GLU A 75 -9.96 -3.57 -15.48
CA GLU A 75 -11.37 -3.99 -15.44
C GLU A 75 -11.69 -4.84 -14.20
N LEU A 76 -10.79 -5.74 -13.77
CA LEU A 76 -10.95 -6.50 -12.53
C LEU A 76 -11.00 -5.59 -11.31
N LEU A 77 -10.07 -4.64 -11.22
CA LEU A 77 -10.03 -3.67 -10.12
C LEU A 77 -11.27 -2.75 -10.14
N MET A 78 -11.76 -2.38 -11.32
CA MET A 78 -13.00 -1.60 -11.46
C MET A 78 -14.23 -2.38 -11.01
N ARG A 79 -14.30 -3.70 -11.26
CA ARG A 79 -15.38 -4.55 -10.71
C ARG A 79 -15.36 -4.56 -9.18
N ASP A 80 -14.19 -4.71 -8.56
CA ASP A 80 -14.07 -4.61 -7.09
C ASP A 80 -14.62 -3.27 -6.56
N ILE A 81 -14.37 -2.17 -7.28
CA ILE A 81 -14.80 -0.81 -6.91
C ILE A 81 -16.31 -0.59 -7.15
N GLN A 82 -16.85 -1.10 -8.25
CA GLN A 82 -18.23 -0.83 -8.66
C GLN A 82 -19.23 -1.80 -8.05
N GLU A 83 -18.86 -3.07 -7.95
CA GLU A 83 -19.74 -4.17 -7.55
C GLU A 83 -19.43 -4.64 -6.13
N GLY A 84 -18.15 -4.73 -5.78
CA GLY A 84 -17.64 -5.21 -4.50
C GLY A 84 -16.65 -6.37 -4.67
N MET A 85 -15.94 -6.71 -3.58
CA MET A 85 -14.86 -7.69 -3.60
C MET A 85 -15.34 -9.09 -3.20
N ASP A 86 -14.86 -10.10 -3.91
CA ASP A 86 -14.93 -11.53 -3.56
C ASP A 86 -16.34 -12.04 -3.18
N GLY A 87 -17.35 -11.62 -3.95
CA GLY A 87 -18.75 -12.02 -3.72
C GLY A 87 -19.46 -11.25 -2.60
N THR A 88 -18.82 -10.22 -2.06
CA THR A 88 -19.42 -9.28 -1.10
C THR A 88 -19.70 -7.93 -1.75
N ASP A 89 -20.46 -7.07 -1.07
CA ASP A 89 -20.66 -5.66 -1.42
C ASP A 89 -19.61 -4.72 -0.76
N VAL A 90 -18.53 -5.26 -0.17
CA VAL A 90 -17.42 -4.43 0.34
C VAL A 90 -16.63 -3.87 -0.83
N LYS A 91 -16.45 -2.56 -0.84
CA LYS A 91 -15.69 -1.84 -1.88
C LYS A 91 -14.36 -1.35 -1.32
N PRO A 92 -13.27 -1.42 -2.09
CA PRO A 92 -11.97 -0.90 -1.67
C PRO A 92 -11.96 0.63 -1.68
N GLY A 93 -11.17 1.22 -0.79
CA GLY A 93 -10.95 2.67 -0.71
C GLY A 93 -9.53 3.10 -1.13
N ILE A 94 -8.69 2.15 -1.53
CA ILE A 94 -7.30 2.41 -1.93
C ILE A 94 -6.83 1.34 -2.94
N LEU A 95 -5.92 1.75 -3.84
CA LEU A 95 -5.21 0.85 -4.74
C LEU A 95 -3.90 0.41 -4.07
N ALA A 96 -3.88 -0.76 -3.45
CA ALA A 96 -2.77 -1.22 -2.61
C ALA A 96 -2.76 -2.75 -2.40
N GLU A 97 -1.68 -3.31 -1.86
CA GLU A 97 -0.30 -2.78 -1.97
C GLU A 97 0.30 -3.24 -3.30
N ILE A 98 0.78 -2.30 -4.11
CA ILE A 98 1.27 -2.61 -5.46
C ILE A 98 2.77 -2.77 -5.44
N GLY A 99 3.25 -3.99 -5.67
CA GLY A 99 4.63 -4.35 -5.39
C GLY A 99 5.56 -4.41 -6.59
N THR A 100 6.83 -4.11 -6.33
CA THR A 100 7.94 -4.47 -7.21
C THR A 100 8.91 -5.41 -6.51
N SER A 101 9.57 -6.23 -7.31
CA SER A 101 10.63 -7.13 -6.86
C SER A 101 11.86 -6.37 -6.34
N LYS A 102 12.74 -7.07 -5.63
CA LYS A 102 13.96 -6.46 -5.06
C LYS A 102 14.90 -5.98 -6.18
N GLY A 103 15.12 -4.66 -6.24
CA GLY A 103 16.10 -4.05 -7.15
C GLY A 103 15.71 -4.06 -8.63
N GLU A 104 14.46 -4.37 -8.95
CA GLU A 104 13.95 -4.34 -10.32
C GLU A 104 12.43 -4.14 -10.36
N ILE A 105 11.93 -3.52 -11.43
CA ILE A 105 10.52 -3.52 -11.77
C ILE A 105 10.33 -4.50 -12.92
N ARG A 106 9.72 -5.65 -12.66
CA ARG A 106 9.56 -6.71 -13.67
C ARG A 106 8.49 -6.33 -14.69
N PRO A 107 8.48 -6.94 -15.90
CA PRO A 107 7.47 -6.63 -16.91
C PRO A 107 6.02 -6.79 -16.44
N ASP A 108 5.71 -7.84 -15.66
CA ASP A 108 4.37 -8.03 -15.10
C ASP A 108 4.03 -7.01 -14.02
N GLU A 109 5.00 -6.59 -13.23
CA GLU A 109 4.82 -5.54 -12.21
C GLU A 109 4.59 -4.19 -12.90
N ALA A 110 5.36 -3.83 -13.92
CA ALA A 110 5.12 -2.64 -14.73
C ALA A 110 3.74 -2.65 -15.41
N LYS A 111 3.27 -3.83 -15.85
CA LYS A 111 1.90 -4.02 -16.39
C LYS A 111 0.83 -3.77 -15.32
N VAL A 112 1.04 -4.25 -14.09
CA VAL A 112 0.17 -3.96 -12.95
C VAL A 112 0.15 -2.46 -12.62
N PHE A 113 1.30 -1.78 -12.59
CA PHE A 113 1.38 -0.34 -12.36
C PHE A 113 0.59 0.45 -13.41
N ARG A 114 0.62 0.02 -14.69
CA ARG A 114 -0.23 0.58 -15.76
C ARG A 114 -1.72 0.38 -15.48
N ALA A 115 -2.12 -0.83 -15.11
CA ALA A 115 -3.52 -1.14 -14.77
C ALA A 115 -4.03 -0.25 -13.64
N VAL A 116 -3.25 -0.11 -12.56
CA VAL A 116 -3.56 0.75 -11.42
C VAL A 116 -3.65 2.21 -11.82
N ALA A 117 -2.71 2.71 -12.63
CA ALA A 117 -2.73 4.10 -13.06
C ALA A 117 -4.01 4.42 -13.88
N LEU A 118 -4.51 3.47 -14.68
CA LEU A 118 -5.80 3.62 -15.37
C LEU A 118 -6.96 3.74 -14.37
N VAL A 119 -7.03 2.83 -13.40
CA VAL A 119 -8.08 2.83 -12.37
C VAL A 119 -8.04 4.09 -11.52
N HIS A 120 -6.84 4.53 -11.13
CA HIS A 120 -6.63 5.79 -10.42
C HIS A 120 -7.20 6.97 -11.20
N LYS A 121 -6.92 7.07 -12.51
CA LYS A 121 -7.45 8.15 -13.35
C LYS A 121 -8.97 8.17 -13.44
N TRP A 122 -9.61 7.00 -13.43
CA TRP A 122 -11.07 6.91 -13.52
C TRP A 122 -11.77 7.20 -12.19
N THR A 123 -11.14 6.85 -11.07
CA THR A 123 -11.80 6.81 -9.75
C THR A 123 -11.28 7.85 -8.76
N GLY A 124 -10.06 8.34 -8.98
CA GLY A 124 -9.33 9.20 -8.04
C GLY A 124 -8.84 8.47 -6.78
N LEU A 125 -9.03 7.15 -6.64
CA LEU A 125 -8.55 6.40 -5.47
C LEU A 125 -7.03 6.53 -5.32
N PRO A 126 -6.51 6.78 -4.10
CA PRO A 126 -5.07 6.89 -3.88
C PRO A 126 -4.36 5.56 -4.12
N ILE A 127 -3.05 5.62 -4.35
CA ILE A 127 -2.19 4.47 -4.60
C ILE A 127 -1.23 4.30 -3.42
N SER A 128 -1.08 3.08 -2.92
CA SER A 128 -0.01 2.70 -2.00
C SER A 128 0.82 1.57 -2.61
N THR A 129 2.13 1.79 -2.70
CA THR A 129 3.05 0.82 -3.30
C THR A 129 3.78 0.00 -2.24
N HIS A 130 4.45 -1.05 -2.70
CA HIS A 130 5.35 -1.89 -1.94
C HIS A 130 6.73 -1.87 -2.58
N CYS A 131 7.74 -1.52 -1.79
CA CYS A 131 9.15 -1.58 -2.19
C CYS A 131 9.83 -2.74 -1.48
N THR A 132 10.19 -3.80 -2.22
CA THR A 132 10.89 -4.95 -1.61
C THR A 132 12.22 -4.47 -1.02
N LEU A 133 12.33 -4.50 0.32
CA LEU A 133 13.47 -3.98 1.08
C LEU A 133 13.80 -2.51 0.77
N GLY A 134 12.77 -1.67 0.57
CA GLY A 134 12.93 -0.23 0.30
C GLY A 134 13.49 0.11 -1.09
N THR A 135 13.73 -0.89 -1.95
CA THR A 135 14.29 -0.66 -3.29
C THR A 135 13.26 -0.15 -4.29
N MET A 136 13.73 0.57 -5.32
CA MET A 136 12.96 1.03 -6.47
C MET A 136 11.93 2.15 -6.21
N GLY A 137 11.95 2.82 -5.06
CA GLY A 137 10.94 3.83 -4.72
C GLY A 137 10.87 4.99 -5.72
N LEU A 138 12.02 5.51 -6.17
CA LEU A 138 12.09 6.60 -7.16
C LEU A 138 11.61 6.13 -8.54
N GLU A 139 12.00 4.92 -8.94
CA GLU A 139 11.63 4.32 -10.21
C GLU A 139 10.14 3.96 -10.28
N GLN A 140 9.55 3.53 -9.16
CA GLN A 140 8.10 3.35 -9.04
C GLN A 140 7.38 4.68 -9.24
N LEU A 141 7.87 5.77 -8.63
CA LEU A 141 7.28 7.10 -8.78
C LEU A 141 7.46 7.64 -10.21
N ASP A 142 8.63 7.45 -10.83
CA ASP A 142 8.88 7.79 -12.24
C ASP A 142 7.89 7.09 -13.17
N LEU A 143 7.66 5.79 -12.93
CA LEU A 143 6.70 5.03 -13.72
C LEU A 143 5.28 5.58 -13.56
N LEU A 144 4.82 5.82 -12.33
CA LEU A 144 3.48 6.37 -12.07
C LEU A 144 3.30 7.77 -12.67
N GLU A 145 4.29 8.66 -12.53
CA GLU A 145 4.27 9.99 -13.15
C GLU A 145 4.25 9.91 -14.68
N SER A 146 5.04 9.02 -15.28
CA SER A 146 5.03 8.80 -16.75
C SER A 146 3.66 8.32 -17.25
N LEU A 147 2.90 7.66 -16.37
CA LEU A 147 1.53 7.24 -16.60
C LEU A 147 0.52 8.33 -16.24
N GLY A 148 0.94 9.53 -15.84
CA GLY A 148 0.09 10.68 -15.54
C GLY A 148 -0.62 10.60 -14.18
N VAL A 149 -0.07 9.85 -13.22
CA VAL A 149 -0.51 9.88 -11.82
C VAL A 149 0.13 11.08 -11.12
N ASP A 150 -0.66 11.84 -10.37
CA ASP A 150 -0.16 12.90 -9.51
C ASP A 150 0.57 12.28 -8.30
N PRO A 151 1.87 12.57 -8.08
CA PRO A 151 2.63 12.11 -6.90
C PRO A 151 1.93 12.37 -5.58
N ALA A 152 1.16 13.46 -5.46
CA ALA A 152 0.41 13.78 -4.24
C ALA A 152 -0.68 12.74 -3.89
N ARG A 153 -0.97 11.80 -4.79
CA ARG A 153 -1.91 10.69 -4.60
C ARG A 153 -1.22 9.34 -4.35
N VAL A 154 0.10 9.34 -4.18
CA VAL A 154 0.92 8.13 -4.05
C VAL A 154 1.58 8.05 -2.67
N VAL A 155 1.48 6.89 -2.03
CA VAL A 155 2.27 6.49 -0.87
C VAL A 155 3.31 5.46 -1.32
N ILE A 156 4.59 5.71 -1.03
CA ILE A 156 5.69 4.80 -1.33
C ILE A 156 6.02 3.99 -0.07
N GLY A 157 5.75 2.68 -0.13
CA GLY A 157 5.88 1.75 0.99
C GLY A 157 7.33 1.42 1.38
N HIS A 158 7.52 0.97 2.61
CA HIS A 158 8.73 0.29 3.11
C HIS A 158 10.06 1.05 2.95
N GLN A 159 10.00 2.37 2.87
CA GLN A 159 11.22 3.20 2.73
C GLN A 159 12.07 3.14 4.00
N ASP A 160 11.46 2.80 5.13
CA ASP A 160 12.13 2.60 6.42
C ASP A 160 12.91 1.28 6.56
N LEU A 161 13.01 0.49 5.48
CA LEU A 161 13.94 -0.64 5.35
C LEU A 161 15.29 -0.24 4.73
N THR A 162 15.44 1.03 4.33
CA THR A 162 16.68 1.61 3.82
C THR A 162 17.09 2.82 4.65
N ASP A 163 18.38 2.91 5.00
CA ASP A 163 18.95 4.08 5.66
C ASP A 163 19.35 5.14 4.61
N ASP A 164 18.36 5.65 3.88
CA ASP A 164 18.57 6.58 2.77
C ASP A 164 17.61 7.78 2.85
N LEU A 165 17.93 8.70 3.76
CA LEU A 165 17.16 9.91 3.94
C LEU A 165 17.05 10.76 2.67
N GLU A 166 18.07 10.77 1.81
CA GLU A 166 18.06 11.64 0.63
C GLU A 166 17.09 11.13 -0.43
N THR A 167 16.96 9.81 -0.59
CA THR A 167 15.89 9.20 -1.40
C THR A 167 14.50 9.55 -0.85
N HIS A 168 14.30 9.48 0.47
CA HIS A 168 13.01 9.82 1.08
C HIS A 168 12.64 11.29 0.84
N VAL A 169 13.62 12.18 0.95
CA VAL A 169 13.47 13.61 0.66
C VAL A 169 13.16 13.86 -0.82
N ALA A 170 13.82 13.14 -1.72
CA ALA A 170 13.58 13.26 -3.16
C ALA A 170 12.15 12.84 -3.53
N LEU A 171 11.66 11.73 -2.97
CA LEU A 171 10.26 11.28 -3.13
C LEU A 171 9.27 12.32 -2.61
N ALA A 172 9.47 12.79 -1.38
CA ALA A 172 8.58 13.76 -0.75
C ALA A 172 8.55 15.12 -1.46
N ARG A 173 9.70 15.61 -1.96
CA ARG A 173 9.77 16.86 -2.72
C ARG A 173 9.07 16.80 -4.08
N ARG A 174 8.96 15.60 -4.67
CA ARG A 174 8.12 15.37 -5.86
C ARG A 174 6.63 15.33 -5.54
N GLY A 175 6.27 15.22 -4.27
CA GLY A 175 4.89 15.24 -3.77
C GLY A 175 4.40 13.90 -3.23
N ALA A 176 5.16 12.81 -3.39
CA ALA A 176 4.79 11.51 -2.84
C ALA A 176 4.80 11.53 -1.30
N THR A 177 4.00 10.66 -0.70
CA THR A 177 4.06 10.38 0.74
C THR A 177 5.01 9.21 0.97
N VAL A 178 5.92 9.34 1.92
CA VAL A 178 6.89 8.30 2.31
C VAL A 178 6.34 7.54 3.51
N ALA A 179 6.20 6.22 3.36
CA ALA A 179 5.75 5.37 4.45
C ALA A 179 6.92 4.81 5.27
N TYR A 180 6.82 5.00 6.58
CA TYR A 180 7.60 4.32 7.60
C TYR A 180 6.68 3.30 8.26
N ASP A 181 6.45 2.21 7.55
CA ASP A 181 5.37 1.25 7.79
C ASP A 181 5.88 -0.12 8.25
N THR A 182 7.11 -0.18 8.76
CA THR A 182 7.71 -1.40 9.31
C THR A 182 8.19 -1.25 10.75
N ALA A 183 7.58 -0.35 11.52
CA ALA A 183 7.93 -0.13 12.92
C ALA A 183 7.87 -1.44 13.74
N GLY A 184 8.88 -1.66 14.58
CA GLY A 184 9.03 -2.89 15.37
C GLY A 184 9.66 -4.07 14.62
N LYS A 185 9.91 -3.98 13.31
CA LYS A 185 10.69 -4.99 12.55
C LYS A 185 12.20 -4.81 12.77
N GLU A 186 12.61 -4.87 14.03
CA GLU A 186 13.98 -4.64 14.54
C GLU A 186 15.04 -5.53 13.87
N SER A 187 14.68 -6.74 13.43
CA SER A 187 15.60 -7.64 12.73
C SER A 187 16.01 -7.15 11.34
N TYR A 188 15.22 -6.27 10.72
CA TYR A 188 15.50 -5.69 9.41
C TYR A 188 16.19 -4.33 9.53
N MET A 189 15.61 -3.47 10.35
CA MET A 189 16.12 -2.13 10.62
C MET A 189 15.75 -1.79 12.08
N PRO A 190 16.66 -1.21 12.87
CA PRO A 190 16.31 -0.76 14.22
C PRO A 190 15.37 0.44 14.20
N ASP A 191 14.42 0.52 15.14
CA ASP A 191 13.52 1.68 15.23
C ASP A 191 14.27 2.98 15.52
N ALA A 192 15.45 2.90 16.17
CA ALA A 192 16.33 4.05 16.34
C ALA A 192 16.76 4.68 15.00
N VAL A 193 16.96 3.86 13.95
CA VAL A 193 17.24 4.36 12.59
C VAL A 193 15.99 4.99 11.99
N ARG A 194 14.82 4.35 12.13
CA ARG A 194 13.54 4.92 11.66
C ARG A 194 13.27 6.30 12.27
N VAL A 195 13.42 6.44 13.59
CA VAL A 195 13.25 7.71 14.30
C VAL A 195 14.20 8.77 13.76
N ARG A 196 15.47 8.44 13.49
CA ARG A 196 16.43 9.37 12.89
C ARG A 196 15.99 9.82 11.49
N LEU A 197 15.55 8.88 10.65
CA LEU A 197 15.08 9.18 9.29
C LEU A 197 13.83 10.08 9.31
N ILE A 198 12.84 9.74 10.13
CA ILE A 198 11.62 10.55 10.34
C ILE A 198 12.00 11.96 10.83
N THR A 199 12.86 12.06 11.84
CA THR A 199 13.34 13.36 12.35
C THR A 199 14.02 14.17 11.24
N GLY A 200 14.84 13.53 10.41
CA GLY A 200 15.49 14.16 9.27
C GLY A 200 14.52 14.69 8.19
N MET A 201 13.36 14.03 8.00
CA MET A 201 12.27 14.52 7.14
C MET A 201 11.60 15.75 7.76
N LEU A 202 11.31 15.70 9.06
CA LEU A 202 10.70 16.80 9.81
C LEU A 202 11.58 18.06 9.80
N GLU A 203 12.89 17.91 10.03
CA GLU A 203 13.87 19.00 9.99
C GLU A 203 13.98 19.67 8.61
N ARG A 204 13.65 18.94 7.54
CA ARG A 204 13.58 19.45 6.16
C ARG A 204 12.21 20.04 5.80
N GLY A 205 11.27 20.11 6.75
CA GLY A 205 9.94 20.67 6.54
C GLY A 205 8.99 19.76 5.75
N LEU A 206 9.22 18.45 5.74
CA LEU A 206 8.47 17.46 4.95
C LEU A 206 7.55 16.59 5.81
N ALA A 207 7.12 17.10 6.97
CA ALA A 207 6.31 16.35 7.93
C ALA A 207 4.94 15.94 7.36
N ASP A 208 4.38 16.73 6.44
CA ASP A 208 3.12 16.45 5.74
C ASP A 208 3.22 15.32 4.70
N ARG A 209 4.44 14.84 4.43
CA ARG A 209 4.75 13.76 3.48
C ARG A 209 5.23 12.48 4.16
N VAL A 210 4.96 12.34 5.46
CA VAL A 210 5.33 11.15 6.24
C VAL A 210 4.07 10.48 6.78
N VAL A 211 4.00 9.15 6.62
CA VAL A 211 3.02 8.30 7.31
C VAL A 211 3.73 7.19 8.08
N LEU A 212 3.12 6.76 9.18
CA LEU A 212 3.65 5.70 10.05
C LEU A 212 2.69 4.51 10.08
N SER A 213 3.24 3.29 10.13
CA SER A 213 2.51 2.04 10.34
C SER A 213 3.46 0.96 10.93
N MET A 214 3.00 -0.29 11.03
CA MET A 214 3.74 -1.43 11.60
C MET A 214 3.95 -2.57 10.59
#